data_AF-A0A7W0YX13-F1
#
_entry.id   AF-A0A7W0YX13-F1
#
_cell.length_a   1.000
_cell.length_b   1.000
_cell.length_c   1.000
_cell.angle_alpha   90.00
_cell.angle_beta   90.00
_cell.angle_gamma   90.00
#
_symmetry.space_group_name_H-M   'P 1'
#
loop_
_entity.id
_entity.type
_entity.pdbx_description
1 polymer ?
#
loop_
_entity_poly.entity_id
_entity_poly.type
_entity_poly.pdbx_seq_one_letter_code
_entity_poly.pdbx_strand_id
1 'polypeptide(L)'
;VVVLEVAEPALDTFTADIERREQWALRRVAGPDRDGKERYECPARAGKLRCPLQPGSLALPLATPTVLTPPDHDTAPTCCTQRTITVPGDVDAKARQRHYWGSPNWIKAFNRRSRVEGWFGNLKNDNAEALGRGAFRVMGICKTSIMVAVFAAATNLRLMRAWARRTLGNDDLIPLLTTSAQPPMTAEPVTGNRDTCPPHRQ
;
A
#
# COMPACT_ATOMS: atom_id res chain seq x y z
N VAL A 1 -22.95 10.33 20.11
CA VAL A 1 -21.79 10.14 19.21
C VAL A 1 -20.81 11.24 19.55
N VAL A 2 -19.81 10.94 20.38
CA VAL A 2 -18.72 11.87 20.65
C VAL A 2 -17.86 11.85 19.40
N VAL A 3 -18.14 12.76 18.47
CA VAL A 3 -17.17 13.10 17.43
C VAL A 3 -16.04 13.76 18.21
N LEU A 4 -14.99 12.98 18.48
CA LEU A 4 -13.73 13.56 18.93
C LEU A 4 -13.31 14.49 17.78
N GLU A 5 -13.56 15.78 17.96
CA GLU A 5 -12.84 16.85 17.27
C GLU A 5 -11.37 16.67 17.68
N VAL A 6 -10.68 15.74 17.05
CA VAL A 6 -9.22 15.75 17.03
C VAL A 6 -8.92 17.05 16.32
N ALA A 7 -8.57 18.08 17.09
CA ALA A 7 -8.31 19.42 16.58
C ALA A 7 -7.44 19.30 15.33
N GLU A 8 -7.90 19.83 14.20
CA GLU A 8 -7.18 19.84 12.91
C GLU A 8 -5.65 20.04 13.02
N PRO A 9 -5.12 20.94 13.89
CA PRO A 9 -3.66 21.06 14.06
C PRO A 9 -2.95 19.78 14.53
N ALA A 10 -3.61 18.92 15.30
CA ALA A 10 -3.05 17.64 15.75
C ALA A 10 -2.92 16.62 14.62
N LEU A 11 -3.81 16.67 13.62
CA LEU A 11 -3.73 15.79 12.45
C LEU A 11 -2.65 16.27 11.46
N ASP A 12 -2.52 17.57 11.29
CA ASP A 12 -1.50 18.17 10.41
C ASP A 12 -0.09 17.91 10.96
N THR A 13 0.10 18.14 12.25
CA THR A 13 1.37 17.82 12.95
C THR A 13 1.71 16.34 12.86
N PHE A 14 0.72 15.46 13.06
CA PHE A 14 0.92 14.02 12.91
C PHE A 14 1.35 13.62 11.48
N THR A 15 0.73 14.22 10.47
CA THR A 15 1.06 13.96 9.06
C THR A 15 2.48 14.43 8.73
N ALA A 16 2.85 15.64 9.16
CA ALA A 16 4.20 16.18 9.00
C ALA A 16 5.26 15.31 9.71
N ASP A 17 4.93 14.74 10.87
CA ASP A 17 5.81 13.82 11.59
C ASP A 17 6.02 12.50 10.85
N ILE A 18 4.98 11.98 10.17
CA ILE A 18 5.10 10.79 9.33
C ILE A 18 6.01 11.06 8.14
N GLU A 19 5.82 12.18 7.44
CA GLU A 19 6.68 12.58 6.32
C GLU A 19 8.13 12.72 6.76
N ARG A 20 8.35 13.34 7.94
CA ARG A 20 9.68 13.40 8.56
C ARG A 20 10.22 11.98 8.77
N ARG A 21 9.49 11.08 9.43
CA ARG A 21 9.94 9.70 9.67
C ARG A 21 10.25 8.96 8.37
N GLU A 22 9.48 9.15 7.32
CA GLU A 22 9.71 8.53 6.00
C GLU A 22 11.01 9.02 5.35
N GLN A 23 11.35 10.30 5.54
CA GLN A 23 12.61 10.90 5.10
C GLN A 23 13.82 10.23 5.76
N TRP A 24 13.73 9.96 7.07
CA TRP A 24 14.82 9.34 7.84
C TRP A 24 14.79 7.80 7.81
N ALA A 25 13.71 7.18 7.31
CA ALA A 25 13.57 5.74 7.23
C ALA A 25 14.50 5.11 6.18
N LEU A 26 15.09 3.97 6.55
CA LEU A 26 15.87 3.11 5.64
C LEU A 26 15.05 2.80 4.37
N ARG A 27 15.67 2.90 3.19
CA ARG A 27 14.99 2.54 1.94
C ARG A 27 15.01 1.03 1.82
N ARG A 28 13.86 0.45 1.51
CA ARG A 28 13.75 -0.97 1.20
C ARG A 28 14.16 -1.24 -0.24
N VAL A 29 15.16 -2.08 -0.43
CA VAL A 29 15.73 -2.43 -1.75
C VAL A 29 15.06 -3.68 -2.32
N ALA A 30 14.80 -4.68 -1.48
CA ALA A 30 14.21 -5.95 -1.91
C ALA A 30 13.45 -6.65 -0.78
N GLY A 31 12.59 -7.60 -1.16
CA GLY A 31 11.82 -8.45 -0.26
C GLY A 31 10.31 -8.20 -0.30
N PRO A 32 9.53 -8.81 0.60
CA PRO A 32 9.98 -9.87 1.50
C PRO A 32 10.20 -11.12 0.66
N ASP A 33 11.27 -11.86 0.94
CA ASP A 33 11.46 -13.18 0.32
C ASP A 33 10.44 -14.19 0.90
N ARG A 34 10.43 -15.44 0.42
CA ARG A 34 9.58 -16.52 0.95
C ARG A 34 9.74 -16.72 2.46
N ASP A 35 10.94 -16.49 2.98
CA ASP A 35 11.27 -16.54 4.42
C ASP A 35 11.01 -15.22 5.17
N GLY A 36 10.41 -14.21 4.53
CA GLY A 36 10.15 -12.89 5.12
C GLY A 36 11.38 -11.98 5.26
N LYS A 37 12.54 -12.37 4.71
CA LYS A 37 13.77 -11.56 4.72
C LYS A 37 13.61 -10.33 3.84
N GLU A 38 14.06 -9.18 4.33
CA GLU A 38 14.00 -7.91 3.62
C GLU A 38 15.37 -7.24 3.59
N ARG A 39 15.70 -6.59 2.46
CA ARG A 39 16.95 -5.86 2.30
C ARG A 39 16.69 -4.37 2.34
N TYR A 40 17.42 -3.68 3.19
CA TYR A 40 17.33 -2.24 3.40
C TYR A 40 18.67 -1.57 3.11
N GLU A 41 18.63 -0.31 2.71
CA GLU A 41 19.81 0.52 2.52
C GLU A 41 19.70 1.82 3.31
N CYS A 42 20.87 2.40 3.60
CA CYS A 42 21.00 3.68 4.27
C CYS A 42 20.22 4.78 3.54
N PRO A 43 19.42 5.62 4.23
CA PRO A 43 18.72 6.75 3.62
C PRO A 43 19.67 7.77 2.97
N ALA A 44 20.89 7.91 3.49
CA ALA A 44 21.90 8.79 2.88
C ALA A 44 22.31 8.30 1.48
N ARG A 45 22.50 6.99 1.35
CA ARG A 45 22.87 6.32 0.10
C ARG A 45 21.71 6.26 -0.88
N ALA A 46 20.48 6.22 -0.37
CA ALA A 46 19.25 6.34 -1.13
C ALA A 46 19.02 7.76 -1.69
N GLY A 47 19.79 8.75 -1.26
CA GLY A 47 19.63 10.15 -1.64
C GLY A 47 18.58 10.92 -0.84
N LYS A 48 18.08 10.38 0.28
CA LYS A 48 17.09 11.06 1.13
C LYS A 48 17.72 12.08 2.06
N LEU A 49 18.94 11.84 2.56
CA LEU A 49 19.56 12.72 3.54
C LEU A 49 21.05 12.90 3.26
N ARG A 50 21.62 13.96 3.81
CA ARG A 50 23.05 14.25 3.75
C ARG A 50 23.72 13.68 5.01
N CYS A 51 24.75 12.87 4.84
CA CYS A 51 25.48 12.27 5.95
C CYS A 51 26.99 12.31 5.69
N PRO A 52 27.82 12.80 6.64
CA PRO A 52 29.28 12.81 6.50
C PRO A 52 29.89 11.41 6.27
N LEU A 53 29.29 10.35 6.83
CA LEU A 53 29.73 8.96 6.63
C LEU A 53 29.49 8.44 5.21
N GLN A 54 28.68 9.14 4.41
CA GLN A 54 28.43 8.79 3.01
C GLN A 54 28.75 10.01 2.14
N PRO A 55 30.02 10.20 1.73
CA PRO A 55 30.47 11.40 1.02
C PRO A 55 29.64 11.72 -0.24
N GLY A 56 29.18 10.71 -0.96
CA GLY A 56 28.31 10.89 -2.14
C GLY A 56 26.97 11.58 -1.84
N SER A 57 26.48 11.50 -0.59
CA SER A 57 25.25 12.19 -0.18
C SER A 57 25.47 13.69 0.06
N LEU A 58 26.72 14.15 0.27
CA LEU A 58 27.00 15.56 0.53
C LEU A 58 26.81 16.46 -0.70
N ALA A 59 26.81 15.86 -1.90
CA ALA A 59 26.51 16.53 -3.16
C ALA A 59 25.01 16.84 -3.34
N LEU A 60 24.14 16.34 -2.47
CA LEU A 60 22.72 16.68 -2.49
C LEU A 60 22.51 18.17 -2.11
N PRO A 61 21.39 18.79 -2.55
CA PRO A 61 21.09 20.18 -2.24
C PRO A 61 21.14 20.48 -0.73
N LEU A 62 21.55 21.70 -0.37
CA LEU A 62 21.66 22.09 1.04
C LEU A 62 20.29 22.08 1.78
N ALA A 63 19.19 22.17 1.04
CA ALA A 63 17.83 22.02 1.57
C ALA A 63 17.52 20.59 2.05
N THR A 64 18.30 19.59 1.62
CA THR A 64 18.14 18.20 2.07
C THR A 64 18.60 18.06 3.52
N PRO A 65 17.82 17.41 4.40
CA PRO A 65 18.17 17.27 5.82
C PRO A 65 19.53 16.61 5.99
N THR A 66 20.33 17.16 6.90
CA THR A 66 21.70 16.70 7.18
C THR A 66 21.77 16.05 8.56
N VAL A 67 22.42 14.89 8.65
CA VAL A 67 22.77 14.25 9.92
C VAL A 67 23.83 15.11 10.61
N LEU A 68 23.45 15.74 11.72
CA LEU A 68 24.35 16.66 12.45
C LEU A 68 25.39 15.91 13.29
N THR A 69 24.99 14.79 13.89
CA THR A 69 25.83 14.02 14.83
C THR A 69 25.93 12.58 14.36
N PRO A 70 26.73 12.28 13.32
CA PRO A 70 26.99 10.90 12.93
C PRO A 70 27.85 10.19 13.99
N PRO A 71 27.68 8.87 14.18
CA PRO A 71 28.62 8.08 14.97
C PRO A 71 30.01 8.05 14.30
N ASP A 72 31.04 7.78 15.08
CA ASP A 72 32.38 7.56 14.55
C ASP A 72 32.40 6.37 13.60
N HIS A 73 33.26 6.43 12.59
CA HIS A 73 33.31 5.41 11.54
C HIS A 73 33.53 4.00 12.10
N ASP A 74 34.32 3.86 13.16
CA ASP A 74 34.66 2.57 13.78
C ASP A 74 33.53 2.01 14.67
N THR A 75 32.65 2.88 15.17
CA THR A 75 31.47 2.48 15.98
C THR A 75 30.17 2.52 15.19
N ALA A 76 30.25 2.86 13.91
CA ALA A 76 29.08 3.01 13.06
C ALA A 76 28.38 1.65 12.86
N PRO A 77 27.04 1.61 12.96
CA PRO A 77 26.28 0.39 12.74
C PRO A 77 26.43 -0.11 11.29
N THR A 78 26.16 -1.40 11.08
CA THR A 78 26.23 -2.03 9.74
C THR A 78 25.38 -1.32 8.69
N CYS A 79 24.30 -0.64 9.08
CA CYS A 79 23.47 0.15 8.18
C CYS A 79 24.16 1.39 7.60
N CYS A 80 25.23 1.88 8.24
CA CYS A 80 26.01 3.05 7.80
C CYS A 80 27.25 2.66 7.00
N THR A 81 27.85 1.50 7.29
CA THR A 81 29.09 1.02 6.67
C THR A 81 28.84 0.14 5.44
N GLN A 82 27.79 -0.70 5.47
CA GLN A 82 27.44 -1.60 4.37
C GLN A 82 26.46 -0.94 3.39
N ARG A 83 26.49 -1.38 2.13
CA ARG A 83 25.56 -0.91 1.09
C ARG A 83 24.10 -1.24 1.43
N THR A 84 23.87 -2.48 1.88
CA THR A 84 22.54 -2.96 2.29
C THR A 84 22.67 -3.86 3.50
N ILE A 85 21.70 -3.80 4.40
CA ILE A 85 21.52 -4.75 5.49
C ILE A 85 20.34 -5.68 5.16
N THR A 86 20.43 -6.92 5.63
CA THR A 86 19.31 -7.87 5.56
C THR A 86 18.67 -7.99 6.93
N VAL A 87 17.38 -7.67 7.02
CA VAL A 87 16.59 -7.81 8.25
C VAL A 87 15.77 -9.10 8.16
N PRO A 88 16.02 -10.09 9.04
CA PRO A 88 15.27 -11.34 9.09
C PRO A 88 13.76 -11.15 9.28
N GLY A 89 12.99 -12.16 8.88
CA GLY A 89 11.51 -12.15 8.92
C GLY A 89 10.91 -12.14 10.31
N ASP A 90 11.59 -12.79 11.24
CA ASP A 90 11.21 -13.07 12.61
C ASP A 90 11.47 -11.90 13.57
N VAL A 91 12.38 -10.99 13.21
CA VAL A 91 12.68 -9.79 14.00
C VAL A 91 11.45 -8.88 14.00
N ASP A 92 10.89 -8.69 15.20
CA ASP A 92 9.71 -7.85 15.47
C ASP A 92 8.54 -8.10 14.49
N ALA A 93 8.28 -9.37 14.19
CA ALA A 93 7.25 -9.79 13.24
C ALA A 93 5.85 -9.24 13.59
N LYS A 94 5.59 -8.90 14.86
CA LYS A 94 4.32 -8.33 15.32
C LYS A 94 4.15 -6.87 14.92
N ALA A 95 5.18 -6.04 15.05
CA ALA A 95 5.10 -4.63 14.68
C ALA A 95 5.43 -4.39 13.20
N ARG A 96 5.96 -5.40 12.50
CA ARG A 96 6.33 -5.29 11.10
C ARG A 96 5.12 -5.02 10.20
N GLN A 97 5.11 -3.87 9.55
CA GLN A 97 4.08 -3.46 8.61
C GLN A 97 4.70 -3.09 7.26
N ARG A 98 3.98 -3.39 6.17
CA ARG A 98 4.40 -3.03 4.81
C ARG A 98 4.46 -1.52 4.57
N HIS A 99 3.54 -0.79 5.18
CA HIS A 99 3.44 0.66 5.09
C HIS A 99 3.57 1.24 6.49
N TYR A 100 4.19 2.42 6.60
CA TYR A 100 4.31 3.10 7.88
C TYR A 100 2.92 3.44 8.42
N TRP A 101 2.69 3.22 9.71
CA TRP A 101 1.40 3.49 10.32
C TRP A 101 1.01 4.97 10.13
N GLY A 102 -0.24 5.22 9.73
CA GLY A 102 -0.75 6.55 9.43
C GLY A 102 -0.30 7.15 8.10
N SER A 103 0.64 6.55 7.37
CA SER A 103 1.01 7.04 6.03
C SER A 103 -0.18 6.98 5.06
N PRO A 104 -0.21 7.82 4.00
CA PRO A 104 -1.30 7.79 3.02
C PRO A 104 -1.51 6.40 2.39
N ASN A 105 -0.43 5.67 2.15
CA ASN A 105 -0.50 4.29 1.63
C ASN A 105 -1.06 3.31 2.66
N TRP A 106 -0.72 3.49 3.94
CA TRP A 106 -1.32 2.73 5.03
C TRP A 106 -2.82 3.02 5.17
N ILE A 107 -3.24 4.30 5.11
CA ILE A 107 -4.65 4.69 5.19
C ILE A 107 -5.43 4.08 4.01
N LYS A 108 -4.91 4.18 2.79
CA LYS A 108 -5.49 3.53 1.61
C LYS A 108 -5.63 2.03 1.81
N ALA A 109 -4.62 1.38 2.40
CA ALA A 109 -4.66 -0.04 2.70
C ALA A 109 -5.68 -0.41 3.76
N PHE A 110 -5.75 0.38 4.83
CA PHE A 110 -6.66 0.21 5.96
C PHE A 110 -8.11 0.40 5.53
N ASN A 111 -8.40 1.43 4.71
CA ASN A 111 -9.74 1.72 4.20
C ASN A 111 -10.34 0.61 3.32
N ARG A 112 -9.51 -0.31 2.78
CA ARG A 112 -10.02 -1.51 2.09
C ARG A 112 -10.78 -2.45 3.03
N ARG A 113 -10.45 -2.45 4.33
CA ARG A 113 -11.12 -3.30 5.33
C ARG A 113 -12.59 -2.92 5.49
N SER A 114 -12.91 -1.63 5.58
CA SER A 114 -14.29 -1.15 5.68
C SER A 114 -15.13 -1.60 4.50
N ARG A 115 -14.54 -1.69 3.30
CA ARG A 115 -15.22 -2.23 2.11
C ARG A 115 -15.54 -3.72 2.25
N VAL A 116 -14.60 -4.51 2.78
CA VAL A 116 -14.78 -5.94 3.01
C VAL A 116 -15.87 -6.18 4.08
N GLU A 117 -15.83 -5.43 5.17
CA GLU A 117 -16.86 -5.50 6.23
C GLU A 117 -18.24 -5.13 5.71
N GLY A 118 -18.34 -4.05 4.91
CA GLY A 118 -19.59 -3.66 4.26
C GLY A 118 -20.14 -4.71 3.29
N TRP A 119 -19.26 -5.42 2.57
CA TRP A 119 -19.67 -6.52 1.69
C TRP A 119 -20.18 -7.72 2.50
N PHE A 120 -19.47 -8.13 3.56
CA PHE A 120 -19.95 -9.20 4.43
C PHE A 120 -21.25 -8.85 5.16
N GLY A 121 -21.45 -7.59 5.53
CA GLY A 121 -22.72 -7.11 6.08
C GLY A 121 -23.88 -7.26 5.09
N ASN A 122 -23.63 -7.00 3.80
CA ASN A 122 -24.63 -7.23 2.75
C ASN A 122 -24.94 -8.71 2.53
N LEU A 123 -23.91 -9.55 2.50
CA LEU A 123 -24.05 -11.00 2.31
C LEU A 123 -24.83 -11.67 3.44
N LYS A 124 -24.64 -11.19 4.68
CA LYS A 124 -25.29 -11.71 5.89
C LYS A 124 -26.61 -11.02 6.23
N ASN A 125 -27.06 -10.06 5.42
CA ASN A 125 -28.27 -9.31 5.71
C ASN A 125 -29.51 -10.22 5.60
N ASP A 126 -30.28 -10.33 6.68
CA ASP A 126 -31.49 -11.16 6.77
C ASP A 126 -32.57 -10.74 5.77
N ASN A 127 -32.58 -9.47 5.36
CA ASN A 127 -33.52 -8.94 4.36
C ASN A 127 -33.04 -9.17 2.90
N ALA A 128 -31.91 -9.84 2.70
CA ALA A 128 -31.33 -10.09 1.38
C ALA A 128 -30.93 -11.56 1.22
N GLU A 129 -29.63 -11.86 1.09
CA GLU A 129 -29.16 -13.23 0.90
C GLU A 129 -29.16 -14.04 2.21
N ALA A 130 -29.19 -13.39 3.38
CA ALA A 130 -29.30 -14.04 4.69
C ALA A 130 -28.30 -15.20 4.88
N LEU A 131 -27.04 -15.02 4.46
CA LEU A 131 -26.01 -16.04 4.63
C LEU A 131 -25.61 -16.16 6.12
N GLY A 132 -26.39 -16.92 6.86
CA GLY A 132 -26.20 -17.18 8.28
C GLY A 132 -25.90 -18.63 8.60
N ARG A 133 -25.80 -18.91 9.90
CA ARG A 133 -25.71 -20.28 10.41
C ARG A 133 -27.01 -21.03 10.07
N GLY A 134 -26.89 -22.17 9.41
CA GLY A 134 -28.06 -22.98 9.00
C GLY A 134 -28.69 -22.57 7.67
N ALA A 135 -28.10 -21.60 6.94
CA ALA A 135 -28.52 -21.27 5.58
C ALA A 135 -28.47 -22.48 4.64
N PHE A 136 -27.52 -23.40 4.90
CA PHE A 136 -27.42 -24.69 4.22
C PHE A 136 -27.60 -25.82 5.22
N ARG A 137 -28.43 -26.81 4.88
CA ARG A 137 -28.58 -28.08 5.64
C ARG A 137 -27.73 -29.21 5.04
N VAL A 138 -26.64 -28.83 4.36
CA VAL A 138 -25.74 -29.74 3.65
C VAL A 138 -24.39 -29.74 4.35
N MET A 139 -23.85 -30.93 4.61
CA MET A 139 -22.56 -31.10 5.26
C MET A 139 -21.44 -31.32 4.23
N GLY A 140 -20.25 -30.79 4.54
CA GLY A 140 -19.02 -30.98 3.76
C GLY A 140 -18.51 -29.69 3.08
N ILE A 141 -17.22 -29.42 3.23
CA ILE A 141 -16.56 -28.17 2.82
C ILE A 141 -16.84 -27.85 1.35
N CYS A 142 -16.63 -28.80 0.42
CA CYS A 142 -16.83 -28.57 -1.00
C CYS A 142 -18.25 -28.10 -1.34
N LYS A 143 -19.27 -28.78 -0.80
CA LYS A 143 -20.68 -28.44 -1.05
C LYS A 143 -21.02 -27.08 -0.45
N THR A 144 -20.59 -26.83 0.79
CA THR A 144 -20.81 -25.52 1.43
C THR A 144 -20.07 -24.39 0.72
N SER A 145 -18.86 -24.62 0.19
CA SER A 145 -18.10 -23.62 -0.56
C SER A 145 -18.80 -23.25 -1.86
N ILE A 146 -19.35 -24.22 -2.59
CA ILE A 146 -20.15 -23.95 -3.80
C ILE A 146 -21.38 -23.11 -3.44
N MET A 147 -22.11 -23.48 -2.39
CA MET A 147 -23.29 -22.73 -1.96
C MET A 147 -22.95 -21.29 -1.53
N VAL A 148 -21.86 -21.10 -0.79
CA VAL A 148 -21.35 -19.76 -0.42
C VAL A 148 -20.98 -18.96 -1.67
N ALA A 149 -20.38 -19.59 -2.69
CA ALA A 149 -20.04 -18.92 -3.94
C ALA A 149 -21.28 -18.43 -4.70
N VAL A 150 -22.35 -19.22 -4.74
CA VAL A 150 -23.63 -18.82 -5.34
C VAL A 150 -24.23 -17.61 -4.60
N PHE A 151 -24.21 -17.63 -3.26
CA PHE A 151 -24.70 -16.50 -2.46
C PHE A 151 -23.85 -15.25 -2.67
N ALA A 152 -22.53 -15.38 -2.72
CA ALA A 152 -21.62 -14.28 -3.03
C ALA A 152 -21.91 -13.68 -4.41
N ALA A 153 -22.18 -14.52 -5.42
CA ALA A 153 -22.57 -14.07 -6.75
C ALA A 153 -23.92 -13.34 -6.75
N ALA A 154 -24.91 -13.84 -6.01
CA ALA A 154 -26.21 -13.20 -5.84
C ALA A 154 -26.09 -11.82 -5.18
N THR A 155 -25.30 -11.70 -4.10
CA THR A 155 -25.00 -10.42 -3.45
C THR A 155 -24.34 -9.45 -4.42
N ASN A 156 -23.36 -9.91 -5.21
CA ASN A 156 -22.71 -9.06 -6.21
C ASN A 156 -23.72 -8.55 -7.25
N LEU A 157 -24.58 -9.41 -7.78
CA LEU A 157 -25.64 -9.01 -8.73
C LEU A 157 -26.60 -7.98 -8.12
N ARG A 158 -27.05 -8.20 -6.88
CA ARG A 158 -27.92 -7.26 -6.18
C ARG A 158 -27.26 -5.90 -5.98
N LEU A 159 -26.00 -5.88 -5.55
CA LEU A 159 -25.24 -4.65 -5.34
C LEU A 159 -25.03 -3.89 -6.65
N MET A 160 -24.73 -4.60 -7.74
CA MET A 160 -24.57 -3.99 -9.06
C MET A 160 -25.89 -3.40 -9.58
N ARG A 161 -27.02 -4.12 -9.44
CA ARG A 161 -28.33 -3.58 -9.80
C ARG A 161 -28.70 -2.35 -8.97
N ALA A 162 -28.45 -2.39 -7.66
CA ALA A 162 -28.68 -1.25 -6.79
C ALA A 162 -27.78 -0.04 -7.11
N TRP A 163 -26.59 -0.27 -7.64
CA TRP A 163 -25.75 0.80 -8.17
C TRP A 163 -26.31 1.34 -9.49
N ALA A 164 -26.66 0.45 -10.44
CA ALA A 164 -27.23 0.84 -11.74
C ALA A 164 -28.48 1.71 -11.54
N ARG A 165 -29.39 1.35 -10.63
CA ARG A 165 -30.57 2.17 -10.33
C ARG A 165 -30.23 3.57 -9.81
N ARG A 166 -29.20 3.67 -8.97
CA ARG A 166 -28.79 4.94 -8.36
C ARG A 166 -27.98 5.82 -9.31
N THR A 167 -27.21 5.23 -10.21
CA THR A 167 -26.27 5.96 -11.07
C THR A 167 -26.80 6.16 -12.50
N LEU A 168 -27.49 5.15 -13.04
CA LEU A 168 -27.99 5.13 -14.42
C LEU A 168 -29.51 5.33 -14.49
N GLY A 169 -30.22 5.20 -13.37
CA GLY A 169 -31.69 5.29 -13.35
C GLY A 169 -32.42 4.07 -13.92
N ASN A 170 -31.69 2.98 -14.20
CA ASN A 170 -32.23 1.73 -14.74
C ASN A 170 -31.60 0.50 -14.05
N ASP A 171 -32.02 -0.71 -14.44
CA ASP A 171 -31.49 -1.98 -13.92
C ASP A 171 -30.43 -2.61 -14.84
N ASP A 172 -29.91 -1.85 -15.81
CA ASP A 172 -29.02 -2.39 -16.84
C ASP A 172 -27.64 -2.68 -16.28
N LEU A 173 -27.24 -3.95 -16.35
CA LEU A 173 -25.91 -4.43 -15.97
C LEU A 173 -24.92 -4.42 -17.14
N ILE A 174 -25.42 -4.18 -18.36
CA ILE A 174 -24.62 -4.16 -19.60
C ILE A 174 -23.42 -3.21 -19.49
N PRO A 175 -23.55 -1.97 -18.97
CA PRO A 175 -22.40 -1.05 -18.87
C PRO A 175 -21.23 -1.60 -18.03
N LEU A 176 -21.51 -2.48 -17.06
CA LEU A 176 -20.48 -3.11 -16.21
C LEU A 176 -19.82 -4.32 -16.89
N LEU A 177 -20.55 -5.04 -17.75
CA LEU A 177 -20.05 -6.19 -18.51
C LEU A 177 -19.33 -5.77 -19.80
N THR A 178 -19.61 -4.57 -20.32
CA THR A 178 -18.94 -3.98 -21.48
C THR A 178 -17.75 -3.11 -21.12
N THR A 179 -17.51 -2.82 -19.84
CA THR A 179 -16.28 -2.14 -19.37
C THR A 179 -15.10 -3.12 -19.35
N SER A 180 -14.77 -3.68 -20.52
CA SER A 180 -13.46 -4.26 -20.83
C SER A 180 -12.60 -3.31 -21.69
N ALA A 181 -13.05 -2.08 -21.91
CA ALA A 181 -12.22 -1.02 -22.43
C ALA A 181 -12.00 0.01 -21.32
N GLN A 182 -10.94 -0.16 -20.53
CA GLN A 182 -10.19 1.04 -20.19
C GLN A 182 -9.95 1.74 -21.54
N PRO A 183 -10.30 3.03 -21.74
CA PRO A 183 -9.66 3.75 -22.83
C PRO A 183 -8.17 3.52 -22.64
N PRO A 184 -7.39 3.20 -23.70
CA PRO A 184 -5.96 3.10 -23.53
C PRO A 184 -5.55 4.36 -22.78
N MET A 185 -4.79 4.21 -21.68
CA MET A 185 -4.04 5.35 -21.16
C MET A 185 -3.45 6.00 -22.40
N THR A 186 -3.86 7.23 -22.70
CA THR A 186 -3.21 8.02 -23.72
C THR A 186 -1.79 8.13 -23.22
N ALA A 187 -0.94 7.22 -23.68
CA ALA A 187 0.49 7.40 -23.63
C ALA A 187 0.66 8.71 -24.38
N GLU A 188 0.94 9.78 -23.65
CA GLU A 188 1.55 10.93 -24.28
C GLU A 188 2.70 10.36 -25.11
N PRO A 189 2.79 10.72 -26.41
CA PRO A 189 3.88 10.23 -27.22
C PRO A 189 5.15 10.62 -26.48
N VAL A 190 5.96 9.63 -26.10
CA VAL A 190 7.33 9.85 -25.66
C VAL A 190 8.05 10.47 -26.86
N THR A 191 7.99 11.79 -26.97
CA THR A 191 8.93 12.60 -27.74
C THR A 191 10.24 12.64 -26.95
N GLY A 192 10.81 11.45 -26.74
CA GLY A 192 12.16 11.23 -26.30
C GLY A 192 12.97 10.87 -27.54
N ASN A 193 13.71 11.85 -28.04
CA ASN A 193 14.71 11.73 -29.09
C ASN A 193 15.48 10.40 -28.97
N ARG A 194 15.37 9.53 -29.98
CA ARG A 194 16.03 8.21 -30.02
C ARG A 194 17.51 8.29 -30.43
N ASP A 195 18.07 9.48 -30.63
CA ASP A 195 19.40 9.66 -31.24
C ASP A 195 20.46 10.19 -30.28
N THR A 196 20.57 9.66 -29.05
CA THR A 196 21.78 9.84 -28.24
C THR A 196 22.21 8.52 -27.57
N CYS A 197 22.80 7.63 -28.38
CA CYS A 197 23.76 6.66 -27.85
C CYS A 197 25.07 7.43 -27.54
N PRO A 198 25.56 7.48 -26.30
CA PRO A 198 26.87 8.05 -26.03
C PRO A 198 27.96 7.12 -26.59
N PRO A 199 29.02 7.64 -27.26
CA PRO A 199 30.03 6.79 -27.86
C PRO A 199 30.77 5.99 -26.78
N HIS A 200 30.87 4.68 -27.01
CA HIS A 200 31.74 3.81 -26.24
C HIS A 200 33.18 4.31 -26.34
N ARG A 201 33.76 4.68 -25.20
CA ARG A 201 35.18 4.98 -25.07
C ARG A 201 35.94 3.65 -25.22
N GLN A 202 36.81 3.57 -26.22
CA GLN A 202 37.85 2.55 -26.31
C GLN A 202 38.90 2.77 -25.22
#